data_AF-A0A355W993-F1
#
_entry.id   AF-A0A355W993-F1
#
_cell.length_a   1.000
_cell.length_b   1.000
_cell.length_c   1.000
_cell.angle_alpha   90.00
_cell.angle_beta   90.00
_cell.angle_gamma   90.00
#
_symmetry.space_group_name_H-M   'P 1'
#
loop_
_entity.id
_entity.type
_entity.pdbx_description
1 polymer ?
#
loop_
_entity_poly.entity_id
_entity_poly.type
_entity_poly.pdbx_seq_one_letter_code
_entity_poly.pdbx_strand_id
1 'polypeptide(L)'
;FINLDELELAYAITIHKSQGSEFKVVLIPISYGPPMLMTRNLIYTAVTRAKDLVVLVGLKQALYVMINNNTITERFSNLKQRIINFVSLIK
;
A
#
# COMPACT_ATOMS: atom_id res chain seq x y z
N PHE A 1 -3.02 22.86 23.39
CA PHE A 1 -2.80 21.43 23.67
C PHE A 1 -4.13 20.66 23.75
N ILE A 2 -5.08 20.86 22.84
CA ILE A 2 -6.45 20.30 22.97
C ILE A 2 -6.58 18.90 22.34
N ASN A 3 -5.62 18.46 21.52
CA ASN A 3 -5.72 17.20 20.76
C ASN A 3 -4.65 16.16 21.15
N LEU A 4 -4.13 16.19 22.38
CA LEU A 4 -3.17 15.16 22.81
C LEU A 4 -3.77 13.75 22.80
N ASP A 5 -5.08 13.64 22.96
CA ASP A 5 -5.82 12.38 22.93
C ASP A 5 -5.89 11.75 21.52
N GLU A 6 -5.56 12.52 20.47
CA GLU A 6 -5.49 12.02 19.09
C GLU A 6 -4.13 11.39 18.74
N LEU A 7 -3.15 11.44 19.65
CA LEU A 7 -1.82 10.87 19.44
C LEU A 7 -1.81 9.37 19.71
N GLU A 8 -1.33 8.61 18.73
CA GLU A 8 -1.10 7.18 18.85
C GLU A 8 0.39 6.86 18.88
N LEU A 9 0.75 5.73 19.50
CA LEU A 9 2.12 5.21 19.45
C LEU A 9 2.50 4.86 18.00
N ALA A 10 3.71 5.25 17.59
CA ALA A 10 4.21 5.06 16.22
C ALA A 10 5.42 4.10 16.14
N TYR A 11 5.59 3.20 17.12
CA TYR A 11 6.65 2.18 17.09
C TYR A 11 6.52 1.24 15.86
N ALA A 12 5.29 0.99 15.44
CA ALA A 12 4.95 0.36 14.17
C ALA A 12 3.81 1.14 13.54
N ILE A 13 3.89 1.38 12.24
CA ILE A 13 2.87 2.09 11.47
C ILE A 13 2.35 1.20 10.35
N THR A 14 1.08 1.39 9.99
CA THR A 14 0.51 0.68 8.85
C THR A 14 1.13 1.19 7.56
N ILE A 15 1.19 0.32 6.54
CA ILE A 15 1.68 0.69 5.21
C ILE A 15 0.88 1.88 4.65
N HIS A 16 -0.44 1.91 4.90
CA HIS A 16 -1.31 3.02 4.51
C HIS A 16 -0.94 4.34 5.20
N LYS A 17 -0.73 4.35 6.53
CA LYS A 17 -0.30 5.56 7.25
C LYS A 17 1.10 6.03 6.84
N SER A 18 1.95 5.14 6.29
CA SER A 18 3.28 5.47 5.79
C SER A 18 3.32 6.00 4.34
N GLN A 19 2.18 6.08 3.64
CA GLN A 19 2.14 6.54 2.25
C GLN A 19 2.69 7.97 2.12
N GLY A 20 3.54 8.19 1.11
CA GLY A 20 4.25 9.46 0.90
C GLY A 20 5.48 9.67 1.79
N SER A 21 5.69 8.83 2.82
CA SER A 21 6.90 8.85 3.65
C SER A 21 7.94 7.83 3.17
N GLU A 22 9.21 8.07 3.49
CA GLU A 22 10.32 7.16 3.23
C GLU A 22 11.28 7.12 4.42
N PHE A 23 11.89 5.97 4.66
CA PHE A 23 12.76 5.71 5.80
C PHE A 23 14.04 5.03 5.32
N LYS A 24 15.15 5.26 6.02
CA LYS A 24 16.44 4.65 5.66
C LYS A 24 16.37 3.12 5.61
N VAL A 25 15.77 2.53 6.64
CA VAL A 25 15.58 1.09 6.80
C VAL A 25 14.14 0.82 7.19
N VAL A 26 13.51 -0.20 6.60
CA VAL A 26 12.14 -0.63 6.94
C VAL A 26 12.14 -2.11 7.28
N LEU A 27 11.52 -2.44 8.42
CA LEU A 27 11.22 -3.81 8.83
C LEU A 27 9.74 -4.10 8.52
N ILE A 28 9.47 -5.17 7.77
CA ILE A 28 8.12 -5.53 7.35
C ILE A 28 7.79 -6.91 7.92
N PRO A 29 6.88 -7.00 8.92
CA PRO A 29 6.36 -8.28 9.37
C PRO A 29 5.48 -8.91 8.28
N ILE A 30 5.76 -10.16 7.94
CA ILE A 30 5.03 -10.92 6.93
C ILE A 30 4.29 -12.09 7.59
N SER A 31 2.98 -11.97 7.67
CA SER A 31 2.08 -13.01 8.19
C SER A 31 0.82 -13.11 7.34
N TYR A 32 0.00 -14.12 7.58
CA TYR A 32 -1.35 -14.16 7.04
C TYR A 32 -2.21 -13.08 7.69
N GLY A 33 -3.14 -12.53 6.92
CA GLY A 33 -4.07 -11.50 7.36
C GLY A 33 -5.35 -11.50 6.52
N PRO A 34 -6.19 -10.46 6.63
CA PRO A 34 -7.41 -10.36 5.84
C PRO A 34 -7.12 -10.47 4.33
N PRO A 35 -7.82 -11.34 3.57
CA PRO A 35 -7.52 -11.58 2.16
C PRO A 35 -7.50 -10.31 1.30
N MET A 36 -8.32 -9.33 1.65
CA MET A 36 -8.41 -8.02 0.98
C MET A 36 -7.11 -7.19 1.07
N LEU A 37 -6.29 -7.44 2.09
CA LEU A 37 -5.00 -6.77 2.29
C LEU A 37 -3.83 -7.60 1.74
N MET A 38 -4.03 -8.89 1.45
CA MET A 38 -3.00 -9.81 0.97
C MET A 38 -2.71 -9.62 -0.52
N THR A 39 -2.43 -8.38 -0.95
CA THR A 39 -2.24 -8.01 -2.37
C THR A 39 -0.81 -7.62 -2.68
N ARG A 40 -0.40 -7.79 -3.95
CA ARG A 40 0.91 -7.37 -4.45
C ARG A 40 1.15 -5.88 -4.25
N ASN A 41 0.13 -5.05 -4.45
CA ASN A 41 0.26 -3.60 -4.32
C ASN A 41 0.61 -3.17 -2.89
N LEU A 42 0.07 -3.88 -1.89
CA LEU A 42 0.37 -3.57 -0.49
C LEU A 42 1.85 -3.84 -0.17
N ILE A 43 2.38 -5.01 -0.54
CA ILE A 43 3.79 -5.34 -0.30
C ILE A 43 4.72 -4.46 -1.12
N TYR A 44 4.36 -4.14 -2.37
CA TYR A 44 5.12 -3.19 -3.20
C TYR A 44 5.21 -1.80 -2.54
N THR A 45 4.08 -1.30 -2.03
CA THR A 45 4.05 -0.01 -1.32
C THR A 45 4.94 -0.04 -0.07
N ALA A 46 4.91 -1.13 0.70
CA ALA A 46 5.75 -1.30 1.88
C ALA A 46 7.24 -1.30 1.55
N VAL A 47 7.65 -2.03 0.50
CA VAL A 47 9.04 -2.10 0.03
C VAL A 47 9.54 -0.72 -0.41
N THR A 48 8.73 0.03 -1.16
CA THR A 48 9.10 1.39 -1.59
C THR A 48 9.15 2.42 -0.46
N ARG A 49 8.80 2.07 0.79
CA ARG A 49 9.02 2.97 1.93
C ARG A 49 10.49 2.99 2.37
N ALA A 50 11.31 2.01 1.97
CA ALA A 50 12.72 1.97 2.33
C ALA A 50 13.60 2.65 1.28
N LYS A 51 14.60 3.41 1.74
CA LYS A 51 15.64 4.02 0.90
C LYS A 51 16.83 3.10 0.68
N ASP A 52 17.32 2.47 1.75
CA ASP A 52 18.59 1.74 1.72
C ASP A 52 18.40 0.23 1.96
N LEU A 53 17.53 -0.16 2.89
CA LEU A 53 17.37 -1.56 3.29
C LEU A 53 15.93 -1.93 3.66
N VAL A 54 15.48 -3.08 3.15
CA VAL A 54 14.24 -3.75 3.58
C VAL A 54 14.59 -5.05 4.28
N VAL A 55 13.99 -5.27 5.46
CA VAL A 55 14.07 -6.54 6.20
C VAL A 55 12.68 -7.14 6.29
N LEU A 56 12.47 -8.28 5.63
CA LEU A 56 11.22 -9.03 5.71
C LEU A 56 11.32 -10.07 6.82
N VAL A 57 10.38 -10.07 7.77
CA VAL A 57 10.39 -10.98 8.91
C VAL A 57 9.09 -11.76 8.95
N GLY A 58 9.14 -13.07 8.69
CA GLY A 58 7.99 -13.95 8.83
C GLY A 58 7.87 -15.05 7.77
N LEU A 59 6.64 -15.37 7.38
CA LEU A 59 6.32 -16.54 6.58
C LEU A 59 6.54 -16.30 5.09
N LYS A 60 7.46 -17.06 4.48
CA LYS A 60 7.71 -17.03 3.03
C LYS A 60 6.44 -17.34 2.22
N GLN A 61 5.61 -18.27 2.69
CA GLN A 61 4.36 -18.65 2.02
C GLN A 61 3.37 -17.47 1.96
N ALA A 62 3.24 -16.70 3.04
CA ALA A 62 2.40 -15.51 3.05
C ALA A 62 2.92 -14.45 2.06
N LEU A 63 4.24 -14.26 1.97
CA LEU A 63 4.85 -13.41 0.95
C LEU A 63 4.51 -13.87 -0.48
N TYR A 64 4.64 -15.17 -0.77
CA TYR A 64 4.32 -15.72 -2.08
C TYR A 64 2.85 -15.52 -2.45
N VAL A 65 1.94 -15.71 -1.49
CA VAL A 65 0.51 -15.43 -1.68
C VAL A 65 0.29 -13.98 -2.10
N MET A 66 0.90 -13.01 -1.39
CA MET A 66 0.78 -11.59 -1.73
C MET A 66 1.39 -11.26 -3.10
N ILE A 67 2.58 -11.79 -3.39
CA ILE A 67 3.26 -11.56 -4.68
C ILE A 67 2.43 -12.12 -5.84
N ASN A 68 1.77 -13.27 -5.68
CA ASN A 68 0.95 -13.86 -6.73
C ASN A 68 -0.45 -13.23 -6.84
N ASN A 69 -0.91 -12.54 -5.80
CA ASN A 69 -2.20 -11.87 -5.80
C ASN A 69 -2.13 -10.46 -6.45
N ASN A 70 -2.33 -10.42 -7.77
CA ASN A 70 -2.45 -9.17 -8.54
C ASN A 70 -3.87 -8.62 -8.59
N THR A 71 -4.75 -9.01 -7.66
CA THR A 71 -6.13 -8.52 -7.65
C THR A 71 -6.10 -7.01 -7.42
N ILE A 72 -6.52 -6.27 -8.43
CA ILE A 72 -6.80 -4.84 -8.35
C ILE A 72 -8.29 -4.73 -8.10
N THR A 73 -8.68 -4.02 -7.05
CA THR A 73 -10.09 -3.68 -6.83
C THR A 73 -10.59 -2.86 -8.01
N GLU A 74 -11.63 -3.33 -8.69
CA GLU A 74 -12.23 -2.54 -9.78
C GLU A 74 -12.77 -1.24 -9.21
N ARG A 75 -12.18 -0.13 -9.66
CA ARG A 75 -12.65 1.21 -9.29
C ARG A 75 -13.61 1.70 -10.37
N PHE A 76 -14.91 1.54 -10.11
CA PHE A 76 -15.94 2.13 -10.95
C PHE A 76 -15.84 3.65 -10.91
N SER A 77 -15.35 4.25 -12.01
CA SER A 77 -15.22 5.69 -12.16
C SER A 77 -15.49 6.10 -13.61
N ASN A 78 -16.33 7.12 -13.79
CA ASN A 78 -16.62 7.69 -15.11
C ASN A 78 -15.48 8.58 -15.66
N LEU A 79 -14.37 8.75 -14.92
CA LEU A 79 -13.28 9.64 -15.34
C LEU A 79 -12.71 9.26 -16.71
N LYS A 80 -12.49 7.96 -16.94
CA LYS A 80 -12.00 7.45 -18.23
C LYS A 80 -12.94 7.84 -19.38
N GLN A 81 -14.24 7.60 -19.20
CA GLN A 81 -15.24 7.92 -20.23
C GLN A 81 -15.33 9.42 -20.49
N ARG A 82 -15.29 10.24 -19.43
CA ARG A 82 -15.33 11.71 -19.56
C ARG A 82 -14.12 12.25 -20.33
N ILE A 83 -12.92 11.73 -20.07
CA ILE A 83 -11.70 12.11 -20.78
C ILE A 83 -11.80 11.72 -22.26
N ILE A 84 -12.23 10.50 -22.57
CA ILE A 84 -12.38 10.03 -23.96
C ILE A 84 -13.37 10.91 -24.72
N ASN A 85 -14.54 11.17 -24.15
CA ASN A 85 -15.58 12.00 -24.78
C ASN A 85 -15.08 13.44 -25.02
N PHE A 86 -14.36 14.02 -24.06
CA PHE A 86 -13.81 15.37 -24.20
C PHE A 86 -12.79 15.43 -25.34
N VAL A 87 -11.85 14.48 -25.41
CA VAL A 87 -10.84 14.43 -26.48
C VAL A 87 -11.49 14.21 -27.86
N SER A 88 -12.56 13.41 -27.95
CA SER A 88 -13.28 13.19 -29.21
C SER A 88 -14.07 14.41 -29.69
N LEU A 89 -14.44 15.35 -28.81
CA LEU A 89 -15.15 16.58 -29.18
C LEU A 89 -14.22 17.69 -29.69
N ILE A 90 -12.91 17.60 -29.40
CA ILE A 90 -11.91 18.60 -29.79
C ILE A 90 -11.19 18.20 -31.10
N LYS A 91 -11.29 16.93 -31.48
CA LYS A 91 -10.91 16.45 -32.81
C LYS A 91 -12.05 16.69 -33.80
#